data_AF-A0A225V095-F1
#
_entry.id   AF-A0A225V095-F1
#
_cell.length_a   1.000
_cell.length_b   1.000
_cell.length_c   1.000
_cell.angle_alpha   90.00
_cell.angle_beta   90.00
_cell.angle_gamma   90.00
#
_symmetry.space_group_name_H-M   'P 1'
#
loop_
_entity.id
_entity.type
_entity.pdbx_description
1 polymer ?
#
loop_
_entity_poly.entity_id
_entity_poly.type
_entity_poly.pdbx_seq_one_letter_code
_entity_poly.pdbx_strand_id
1 'polypeptide(L)'
;PSGTVVELSCASFPEQAKKAKGEYIPPQAHVLAATRIFKGLSPSEGKLVSPMSFVLGLCEVECVGFKTTSAVLMALFSGRLALAAALEAGSSNGNFSSDFSTSAALPPASTSCRSYGDKLDGIHGLTRMGEALWHDHMLLLTERLRSFVSKNKSADPEGLPARVKLVLLYVNKWLGEALGHLQVDNPTWWGGFSSAVEAIEYKPPGWTMSLVNTLSQASNRGGTTDRDQQRKRDVYDRR
;
A
#
# COMPACT_ATOMS: atom_id res chain seq x y z
N PRO A 1 4.43 17.34 13.19
CA PRO A 1 3.91 17.91 11.93
C PRO A 1 3.86 19.44 12.01
N SER A 2 4.49 20.13 11.07
CA SER A 2 4.32 21.57 10.88
C SER A 2 2.84 21.82 10.59
N GLY A 3 2.15 22.60 11.44
CA GLY A 3 0.68 22.75 11.43
C GLY A 3 0.06 23.05 10.06
N THR A 4 0.84 23.63 9.15
CA THR A 4 0.46 23.92 7.76
C THR A 4 -0.04 22.70 6.98
N VAL A 5 0.54 21.51 7.13
CA VAL A 5 0.08 20.31 6.37
C VAL A 5 -1.28 19.82 6.88
N VAL A 6 -1.56 20.03 8.17
CA VAL A 6 -2.81 19.63 8.83
C VAL A 6 -3.99 20.49 8.37
N GLU A 7 -3.73 21.76 8.05
CA GLU A 7 -4.75 22.74 7.65
C GLU A 7 -5.09 22.73 6.15
N LEU A 8 -4.31 22.05 5.31
CA LEU A 8 -4.59 21.98 3.87
C LEU A 8 -5.93 21.27 3.57
N SER A 9 -6.70 21.88 2.68
CA SER A 9 -7.99 21.39 2.15
C SER A 9 -7.96 21.38 0.62
N CYS A 10 -8.95 20.76 -0.02
CA CYS A 10 -9.10 20.80 -1.48
C CYS A 10 -9.21 22.23 -2.01
N ALA A 11 -9.79 23.15 -1.23
CA ALA A 11 -9.91 24.57 -1.58
C ALA A 11 -8.54 25.29 -1.69
N SER A 12 -7.48 24.71 -1.13
CA SER A 12 -6.11 25.22 -1.27
C SER A 12 -5.51 25.00 -2.67
N PHE A 13 -6.19 24.25 -3.54
CA PHE A 13 -5.73 23.92 -4.89
C PHE A 13 -6.68 24.53 -5.94
N PRO A 14 -6.24 25.52 -6.73
CA PRO A 14 -7.09 26.08 -7.78
C PRO A 14 -7.42 25.02 -8.84
N GLU A 15 -8.68 24.99 -9.27
CA GLU A 15 -9.13 24.16 -10.38
C GLU A 15 -8.37 24.56 -11.66
N GLN A 16 -7.70 23.61 -12.30
CA GLN A 16 -6.94 23.90 -13.52
C GLN A 16 -7.90 24.23 -14.67
N ALA A 17 -7.95 25.51 -15.06
CA ALA A 17 -8.97 26.06 -15.96
C ALA A 17 -8.82 25.71 -17.45
N LYS A 18 -7.80 24.94 -17.88
CA LYS A 18 -7.63 24.57 -19.30
C LYS A 18 -7.16 23.13 -19.46
N LYS A 19 -8.05 22.26 -19.97
CA LYS A 19 -7.70 20.93 -20.48
C LYS A 19 -6.87 21.08 -21.76
N ALA A 20 -5.57 20.80 -21.72
CA ALA A 20 -4.86 20.37 -22.91
C ALA A 20 -5.30 18.93 -23.24
N LYS A 21 -5.56 18.64 -24.52
CA LYS A 21 -6.02 17.32 -24.96
C LYS A 21 -4.93 16.29 -24.66
N GLY A 22 -5.20 15.36 -23.73
CA GLY A 22 -4.26 14.31 -23.31
C GLY A 22 -3.60 14.51 -21.95
N GLU A 23 -3.82 15.65 -21.28
CA GLU A 23 -3.26 15.90 -19.95
C GLU A 23 -4.11 15.25 -18.84
N TYR A 24 -3.46 14.49 -17.96
CA TYR A 24 -4.11 13.90 -16.79
C TYR A 24 -4.25 14.94 -15.69
N ILE A 25 -5.49 15.24 -15.31
CA ILE A 25 -5.82 16.13 -14.19
C ILE A 25 -6.31 15.24 -13.05
N PRO A 26 -5.54 15.05 -11.97
CA PRO A 26 -5.96 14.23 -10.85
C PRO A 26 -7.11 14.90 -10.09
N PRO A 27 -8.02 14.11 -9.48
CA PRO A 27 -8.98 14.60 -8.51
C PRO A 27 -8.32 15.41 -7.38
N GLN A 28 -9.00 16.43 -6.86
CA GLN A 28 -8.46 17.28 -5.77
C GLN A 28 -8.05 16.47 -4.53
N ALA A 29 -8.80 15.42 -4.19
CA ALA A 29 -8.46 14.50 -3.11
C ALA A 29 -7.08 13.82 -3.29
N HIS A 30 -6.64 13.58 -4.54
CA HIS A 30 -5.34 12.99 -4.82
C HIS A 30 -4.23 14.01 -4.66
N VAL A 31 -4.46 15.24 -5.13
CA VAL A 31 -3.51 16.35 -4.94
C VAL A 31 -3.33 16.62 -3.45
N LEU A 32 -4.43 16.64 -2.69
CA LEU A 32 -4.42 16.79 -1.24
C LEU A 32 -3.68 15.64 -0.54
N ALA A 33 -3.89 14.39 -0.97
CA ALA A 33 -3.12 13.26 -0.46
C ALA A 33 -1.62 13.43 -0.78
N ALA A 34 -1.28 13.83 -2.00
CA ALA A 34 0.11 14.03 -2.42
C ALA A 34 0.82 15.09 -1.57
N THR A 35 0.21 16.25 -1.30
CA THR A 35 0.82 17.29 -0.45
C THR A 35 0.99 16.86 0.99
N ARG A 36 0.11 15.99 1.49
CA ARG A 36 0.23 15.37 2.81
C ARG A 36 1.29 14.27 2.85
N ILE A 37 1.60 13.61 1.73
CA ILE A 37 2.63 12.57 1.64
C ILE A 37 4.03 13.18 1.42
N PHE A 38 4.18 14.07 0.44
CA PHE A 38 5.47 14.49 -0.09
C PHE A 38 5.94 15.86 0.44
N LYS A 39 7.23 15.93 0.78
CA LYS A 39 7.97 17.16 1.02
C LYS A 39 8.13 17.90 -0.32
N GLY A 40 7.86 19.20 -0.35
CA GLY A 40 8.05 20.04 -1.55
C GLY A 40 6.82 20.23 -2.44
N LEU A 41 5.73 19.51 -2.21
CA LEU A 41 4.43 19.81 -2.84
C LEU A 41 3.65 20.82 -1.99
N SER A 42 4.12 22.08 -1.95
CA SER A 42 3.39 23.18 -1.29
C SER A 42 2.69 24.07 -2.32
N PRO A 43 1.41 24.44 -2.11
CA PRO A 43 0.73 25.43 -2.95
C PRO A 43 1.39 26.82 -2.95
N SER A 44 2.23 27.11 -1.96
CA SER A 44 2.73 28.47 -1.67
C SER A 44 3.75 29.03 -2.68
N GLU A 45 4.30 28.22 -3.59
CA GLU A 45 5.35 28.69 -4.52
C GLU A 45 4.82 29.11 -5.90
N GLY A 46 3.50 29.15 -6.12
CA GLY A 46 2.90 29.66 -7.36
C GLY A 46 3.18 28.81 -8.61
N LYS A 47 3.99 27.75 -8.50
CA LYS A 47 4.27 26.75 -9.53
C LYS A 47 3.67 25.42 -9.10
N LEU A 48 2.42 25.18 -9.51
CA LEU A 48 1.86 23.83 -9.43
C LEU A 48 2.66 22.95 -10.41
N VAL A 49 3.55 22.11 -9.89
CA VAL A 49 4.24 21.10 -10.68
C VAL A 49 3.15 20.17 -11.25
N SER A 50 3.15 19.98 -12.58
CA SER A 50 2.23 19.02 -13.20
C SER A 50 2.38 17.66 -12.51
N PRO A 51 1.31 17.01 -12.05
CA PRO A 51 1.37 15.72 -11.36
C PRO A 51 2.18 14.67 -12.12
N MET A 52 2.07 14.67 -13.45
CA MET A 52 2.89 13.83 -14.33
C MET A 52 4.38 14.24 -14.30
N SER A 53 4.70 15.52 -14.37
CA SER A 53 6.10 15.98 -14.25
C SER A 53 6.70 15.65 -12.89
N PHE A 54 5.91 15.73 -11.80
CA PHE A 54 6.35 15.30 -10.48
C PHE A 54 6.64 13.79 -10.46
N VAL A 55 5.70 12.97 -10.96
CA VAL A 55 5.87 11.51 -11.02
C VAL A 55 7.03 11.09 -11.92
N LEU A 56 7.25 11.77 -13.05
CA LEU A 56 8.41 11.51 -13.91
C LEU A 56 9.72 11.94 -13.24
N GLY A 57 9.73 13.09 -12.55
CA GLY A 57 10.87 13.50 -11.75
C GLY A 57 11.20 12.49 -10.65
N LEU A 58 10.19 11.87 -10.02
CA LEU A 58 10.40 10.78 -9.06
C LEU A 58 11.06 9.54 -9.71
N CYS A 59 10.76 9.22 -10.97
CA CYS A 59 11.44 8.13 -11.68
C CYS A 59 12.95 8.41 -11.90
N GLU A 60 13.35 9.67 -11.90
CA GLU A 60 14.75 10.09 -12.15
C GLU A 60 15.59 10.19 -10.87
N VAL A 61 14.97 10.16 -9.69
CA VAL A 61 15.71 10.23 -8.42
C VAL A 61 16.38 8.89 -8.12
N GLU A 62 17.71 8.90 -7.97
CA GLU A 62 18.52 7.71 -7.66
C GLU A 62 18.08 6.96 -6.38
N CYS A 63 17.33 7.62 -5.48
CA CYS A 63 16.79 7.00 -4.27
C CYS A 63 15.66 5.98 -4.56
N VAL A 64 15.07 5.99 -5.76
CA VAL A 64 14.12 4.97 -6.21
C VAL A 64 14.90 3.79 -6.78
N GLY A 65 15.64 3.09 -5.91
CA GLY A 65 16.37 1.86 -6.24
C GLY A 65 15.47 0.66 -6.61
N PHE A 66 14.20 0.90 -6.94
CA PHE A 66 13.17 -0.09 -7.24
C PHE A 66 12.60 0.17 -8.63
N LYS A 67 12.42 -0.88 -9.44
CA LYS A 67 11.70 -0.81 -10.72
C LYS A 67 10.26 -0.39 -10.46
N THR A 68 10.00 0.91 -10.46
CA THR A 68 8.70 1.49 -10.14
C THR A 68 8.15 2.12 -11.41
N THR A 69 6.95 1.70 -11.82
CA THR A 69 6.30 2.28 -13.00
C THR A 69 5.64 3.60 -12.65
N SER A 70 5.46 4.48 -13.62
CA SER A 70 4.74 5.76 -13.41
C SER A 70 3.33 5.53 -12.85
N ALA A 71 2.72 4.37 -13.11
CA ALA A 71 1.45 3.97 -12.54
C ALA A 71 1.51 3.75 -11.01
N VAL A 72 2.55 3.09 -10.51
CA VAL A 72 2.74 2.88 -9.06
C VAL A 72 2.99 4.21 -8.35
N LEU A 73 3.81 5.08 -8.96
CA LEU A 73 4.06 6.41 -8.43
C LEU A 73 2.80 7.27 -8.45
N MET A 74 1.93 7.10 -9.46
CA MET A 74 0.64 7.77 -9.51
C MET A 74 -0.35 7.22 -8.47
N ALA A 75 -0.33 5.90 -8.19
CA ALA A 75 -1.10 5.31 -7.10
C ALA A 75 -0.66 5.87 -5.75
N LEU A 76 0.65 6.00 -5.54
CA LEU A 76 1.21 6.62 -4.34
C LEU A 76 0.85 8.11 -4.24
N PHE A 77 1.00 8.87 -5.33
CA PHE A 77 0.57 10.26 -5.41
C PHE A 77 -0.90 10.41 -5.01
N SER A 78 -1.74 9.45 -5.40
CA SER A 78 -3.17 9.45 -5.09
C SER A 78 -3.51 8.96 -3.68
N GLY A 79 -2.53 8.54 -2.87
CA GLY A 79 -2.78 7.92 -1.56
C GLY A 79 -3.48 6.57 -1.67
N ARG A 80 -3.17 5.77 -2.71
CA ARG A 80 -3.80 4.46 -2.98
C ARG A 80 -2.77 3.36 -3.21
N LEU A 81 -1.67 3.41 -2.46
CA LEU A 81 -0.61 2.42 -2.59
C LEU A 81 -1.00 1.07 -1.94
N ALA A 82 -0.64 -0.03 -2.58
CA ALA A 82 -0.62 -1.37 -2.00
C ALA A 82 0.79 -1.96 -2.13
N LEU A 83 1.28 -2.68 -1.12
CA LEU A 83 2.64 -3.25 -1.11
C LEU A 83 2.86 -4.22 -2.28
N ALA A 84 1.81 -4.93 -2.70
CA ALA A 84 1.88 -5.84 -3.83
C ALA A 84 1.76 -5.15 -5.21
N ALA A 85 1.22 -3.92 -5.26
CA ALA A 85 1.24 -3.09 -6.47
C ALA A 85 2.61 -2.43 -6.67
N ALA A 86 3.31 -2.13 -5.58
CA ALA A 86 4.63 -1.50 -5.58
C ALA A 86 5.74 -2.32 -6.27
N LEU A 87 5.50 -3.61 -6.56
CA LEU A 87 6.55 -4.53 -6.98
C LEU A 87 6.53 -4.97 -8.45
N GLU A 88 5.47 -4.81 -9.25
CA GLU A 88 5.54 -5.34 -10.63
C GLU A 88 4.46 -4.91 -11.64
N ALA A 89 3.39 -4.21 -11.25
CA ALA A 89 2.33 -3.87 -12.19
C ALA A 89 2.72 -2.64 -13.04
N GLY A 90 3.32 -2.88 -14.20
CA GLY A 90 3.35 -1.90 -15.28
C GLY A 90 1.96 -1.74 -15.88
N SER A 91 1.24 -0.67 -15.51
CA SER A 91 0.18 -0.17 -16.39
C SER A 91 0.84 0.50 -17.58
N SER A 92 0.40 0.14 -18.78
CA SER A 92 0.84 0.78 -20.02
C SER A 92 0.12 2.13 -20.18
N ASN A 93 0.83 3.13 -20.70
CA ASN A 93 0.41 4.54 -20.77
C ASN A 93 -0.96 4.86 -21.41
N GLY A 94 -1.71 3.88 -21.94
CA GLY A 94 -2.91 4.10 -22.72
C GLY A 94 -4.13 4.59 -21.93
N ASN A 95 -4.27 4.24 -20.64
CA ASN A 95 -5.54 4.39 -19.91
C ASN A 95 -5.43 5.06 -18.52
N PHE A 96 -4.39 5.85 -18.23
CA PHE A 96 -4.17 6.52 -16.93
C PHE A 96 -5.43 7.19 -16.33
N SER A 97 -6.23 7.88 -17.14
CA SER A 97 -7.46 8.54 -16.65
C SER A 97 -8.52 7.55 -16.16
N SER A 98 -8.62 6.37 -16.80
CA SER A 98 -9.53 5.29 -16.40
C SER A 98 -9.00 4.55 -15.18
N ASP A 99 -7.69 4.23 -15.16
CA ASP A 99 -7.03 3.43 -14.13
C ASP A 99 -6.89 4.16 -12.78
N PHE A 100 -6.93 5.49 -12.78
CA PHE A 100 -6.77 6.32 -11.58
C PHE A 100 -7.98 7.21 -11.28
N SER A 101 -9.14 6.92 -11.86
CA SER A 101 -10.39 7.58 -11.48
C SER A 101 -10.77 7.29 -10.01
N THR A 102 -11.64 8.11 -9.42
CA THR A 102 -12.19 7.89 -8.06
C THR A 102 -12.81 6.50 -7.87
N SER A 103 -13.33 5.91 -8.95
CA SER A 103 -13.98 4.59 -8.94
C SER A 103 -13.11 3.45 -9.48
N ALA A 104 -11.85 3.72 -9.85
CA ALA A 104 -10.98 2.72 -10.45
C ALA A 104 -10.58 1.65 -9.42
N ALA A 105 -10.87 0.40 -9.74
CA ALA A 105 -10.37 -0.74 -8.99
C ALA A 105 -8.85 -0.87 -9.25
N LEU A 106 -8.07 -0.88 -8.17
CA LEU A 106 -6.63 -1.11 -8.28
C LEU A 106 -6.36 -2.50 -8.89
N PRO A 107 -5.31 -2.66 -9.72
CA PRO A 107 -4.93 -3.96 -10.24
C PRO A 107 -4.75 -4.98 -9.10
N PRO A 108 -5.15 -6.25 -9.30
CA PRO A 108 -4.93 -7.29 -8.31
C PRO A 108 -3.43 -7.38 -7.96
N ALA A 109 -3.13 -7.45 -6.67
CA ALA A 109 -1.81 -7.70 -6.13
C ALA A 109 -1.07 -8.84 -6.87
N SER A 110 0.07 -8.53 -7.48
CA SER A 110 0.95 -9.56 -8.08
C SER A 110 1.43 -10.55 -7.02
N THR A 111 1.49 -11.83 -7.37
CA THR A 111 1.89 -12.95 -6.49
C THR A 111 3.39 -13.00 -6.15
N SER A 112 4.13 -11.90 -6.30
CA SER A 112 5.59 -11.86 -6.13
C SER A 112 6.02 -11.84 -4.66
N CYS A 113 5.17 -11.35 -3.76
CA CYS A 113 5.46 -11.26 -2.33
C CYS A 113 5.15 -12.59 -1.61
N ARG A 114 6.04 -13.57 -1.77
CA ARG A 114 5.84 -14.98 -1.34
C ARG A 114 6.43 -15.28 0.03
N SER A 115 7.29 -14.40 0.55
CA SER A 115 7.96 -14.58 1.83
C SER A 115 7.80 -13.36 2.75
N TYR A 116 8.19 -13.51 4.02
CA TYR A 116 8.37 -12.34 4.90
C TYR A 116 9.55 -11.46 4.47
N GLY A 117 10.57 -12.04 3.82
CA GLY A 117 11.71 -11.30 3.29
C GLY A 117 11.28 -10.29 2.24
N ASP A 118 10.57 -10.75 1.21
CA ASP A 118 10.09 -9.90 0.10
C ASP A 118 9.26 -8.71 0.60
N LYS A 119 8.48 -8.92 1.67
CA LYS A 119 7.68 -7.85 2.30
C LYS A 119 8.55 -6.84 3.02
N LEU A 120 9.52 -7.32 3.79
CA LEU A 120 10.46 -6.46 4.51
C LEU A 120 11.31 -5.66 3.53
N ASP A 121 11.74 -6.28 2.43
CA ASP A 121 12.49 -5.62 1.36
C ASP A 121 11.63 -4.55 0.67
N GLY A 122 10.37 -4.87 0.36
CA GLY A 122 9.42 -3.88 -0.16
C GLY A 122 9.18 -2.69 0.79
N ILE A 123 9.00 -2.96 2.09
CA ILE A 123 8.86 -1.90 3.12
C ILE A 123 10.16 -1.09 3.27
N HIS A 124 11.31 -1.76 3.21
CA HIS A 124 12.62 -1.09 3.26
C HIS A 124 12.79 -0.14 2.09
N GLY A 125 12.45 -0.59 0.88
CA GLY A 125 12.48 0.23 -0.32
C GLY A 125 11.58 1.44 -0.25
N LEU A 126 10.37 1.24 0.25
CA LEU A 126 9.41 2.32 0.46
C LEU A 126 9.94 3.34 1.48
N THR A 127 10.58 2.86 2.55
CA THR A 127 11.17 3.73 3.59
C THR A 127 12.33 4.55 3.03
N ARG A 128 13.27 3.91 2.29
CA ARG A 128 14.41 4.59 1.66
C ARG A 128 13.98 5.72 0.73
N MET A 129 12.97 5.48 -0.10
CA MET A 129 12.39 6.50 -0.96
C MET A 129 11.72 7.60 -0.12
N GLY A 130 10.96 7.22 0.91
CA GLY A 130 10.29 8.15 1.79
C GLY A 130 11.24 9.04 2.60
N GLU A 131 12.43 8.58 2.98
CA GLU A 131 13.39 9.37 3.74
C GLU A 131 13.80 10.65 2.99
N ALA A 132 13.93 10.56 1.66
CA ALA A 132 14.23 11.69 0.80
C ALA A 132 13.00 12.56 0.51
N LEU A 133 11.82 11.96 0.40
CA LEU A 133 10.69 12.57 -0.30
C LEU A 133 9.44 12.80 0.56
N TRP A 134 9.29 12.12 1.69
CA TRP A 134 8.06 12.11 2.47
C TRP A 134 8.16 12.86 3.78
N HIS A 135 7.02 13.36 4.24
CA HIS A 135 6.88 13.86 5.61
C HIS A 135 7.08 12.73 6.64
N ASP A 136 7.61 13.07 7.82
CA ASP A 136 8.05 12.07 8.81
C ASP A 136 6.93 11.16 9.31
N HIS A 137 5.67 11.62 9.26
CA HIS A 137 4.51 10.81 9.64
C HIS A 137 4.28 9.61 8.71
N MET A 138 4.69 9.71 7.43
CA MET A 138 4.68 8.59 6.50
C MET A 138 5.79 7.57 6.80
N LEU A 139 6.94 8.02 7.32
CA LEU A 139 8.00 7.12 7.78
C LEU A 139 7.57 6.34 9.03
N LEU A 140 6.77 6.95 9.90
CA LEU A 140 6.18 6.24 11.03
C LEU A 140 5.25 5.11 10.57
N LEU A 141 4.48 5.31 9.52
CA LEU A 141 3.65 4.25 8.92
C LEU A 141 4.52 3.08 8.42
N THR A 142 5.60 3.34 7.69
CA THR A 142 6.48 2.26 7.21
C THR A 142 7.21 1.54 8.35
N GLU A 143 7.58 2.25 9.42
CA GLU A 143 8.13 1.68 10.65
C GLU A 143 7.16 0.69 11.31
N ARG A 144 5.90 1.09 11.49
CA ARG A 144 4.87 0.25 12.11
C ARG A 144 4.61 -1.01 11.29
N LEU A 145 4.50 -0.87 9.96
CA LEU A 145 4.35 -2.01 9.05
C LEU A 145 5.56 -2.96 9.13
N ARG A 146 6.78 -2.42 9.17
CA ARG A 146 8.01 -3.22 9.30
C ARG A 146 8.01 -4.01 10.60
N SER A 147 7.69 -3.36 11.72
CA SER A 147 7.62 -3.99 13.04
C SER A 147 6.61 -5.14 13.06
N PHE A 148 5.43 -4.93 12.45
CA PHE A 148 4.40 -5.97 12.34
C PHE A 148 4.88 -7.20 11.55
N VAL A 149 5.49 -6.98 10.38
CA VAL A 149 5.99 -8.08 9.53
C VAL A 149 7.14 -8.81 10.20
N SER A 150 8.09 -8.10 10.82
CA SER A 150 9.23 -8.68 11.53
C SER A 150 8.77 -9.57 12.70
N LYS A 151 7.85 -9.08 13.52
CA LYS A 151 7.32 -9.88 14.65
C LYS A 151 6.58 -11.13 14.17
N ASN A 152 5.87 -11.05 13.03
CA ASN A 152 5.24 -12.23 12.43
C ASN A 152 6.24 -13.23 11.89
N LYS A 153 7.31 -12.76 11.23
CA LYS A 153 8.43 -13.62 10.79
C LYS A 153 9.04 -14.36 11.98
N SER A 154 9.30 -13.66 13.09
CA SER A 154 9.86 -14.28 14.30
C SER A 154 8.94 -15.33 14.93
N ALA A 155 7.63 -15.15 14.84
CA ALA A 155 6.65 -16.07 15.40
C ALA A 155 6.18 -17.15 14.41
N ASP A 156 6.73 -17.19 13.21
CA ASP A 156 6.43 -18.14 12.13
C ASP A 156 7.74 -18.54 11.44
N PRO A 157 8.64 -19.26 12.14
CA PRO A 157 9.97 -19.60 11.61
C PRO A 157 9.88 -20.50 10.37
N GLU A 158 8.82 -21.30 10.26
CA GLU A 158 8.57 -22.18 9.10
C GLU A 158 7.99 -21.43 7.90
N GLY A 159 7.54 -20.18 8.08
CA GLY A 159 7.02 -19.36 7.00
C GLY A 159 5.75 -19.92 6.37
N LEU A 160 4.77 -20.33 7.19
CA LEU A 160 3.54 -20.96 6.71
C LEU A 160 2.85 -20.11 5.62
N PRO A 161 2.66 -20.62 4.39
CA PRO A 161 2.15 -19.82 3.27
C PRO A 161 0.81 -19.13 3.56
N ALA A 162 -0.06 -19.77 4.32
CA ALA A 162 -1.35 -19.20 4.72
C ALA A 162 -1.18 -17.97 5.64
N ARG A 163 -0.26 -18.04 6.60
CA ARG A 163 0.04 -16.92 7.51
C ARG A 163 0.78 -15.80 6.78
N VAL A 164 1.74 -16.15 5.92
CA VAL A 164 2.41 -15.19 5.03
C VAL A 164 1.36 -14.46 4.18
N LYS A 165 0.44 -15.15 3.52
CA LYS A 165 -0.63 -14.48 2.74
C LYS A 165 -1.48 -13.56 3.61
N LEU A 166 -1.85 -14.00 4.81
CA LEU A 166 -2.65 -13.19 5.74
C LEU A 166 -1.93 -11.91 6.18
N VAL A 167 -0.62 -11.98 6.47
CA VAL A 167 0.18 -10.79 6.80
C VAL A 167 0.17 -9.78 5.66
N LEU A 168 0.28 -10.22 4.40
CA LEU A 168 0.22 -9.30 3.25
C LEU A 168 -1.13 -8.60 3.16
N LEU A 169 -2.23 -9.33 3.39
CA LEU A 169 -3.58 -8.76 3.38
C LEU A 169 -3.74 -7.67 4.44
N TYR A 170 -3.25 -7.91 5.66
CA TYR A 170 -3.30 -6.94 6.74
C TYR A 170 -2.41 -5.72 6.49
N VAL A 171 -1.20 -5.92 5.97
CA VAL A 171 -0.31 -4.82 5.55
C VAL A 171 -1.00 -3.93 4.51
N ASN A 172 -1.59 -4.53 3.47
CA ASN A 172 -2.33 -3.77 2.44
C ASN A 172 -3.57 -3.07 3.01
N LYS A 173 -4.29 -3.73 3.92
CA LYS A 173 -5.46 -3.15 4.60
C LYS A 173 -5.07 -1.88 5.36
N TRP A 174 -4.06 -1.96 6.24
CA TRP A 174 -3.66 -0.81 7.04
C TRP A 174 -3.03 0.31 6.22
N LEU A 175 -2.26 -0.04 5.18
CA LEU A 175 -1.74 0.93 4.23
C LEU A 175 -2.90 1.69 3.55
N GLY A 176 -3.91 0.96 3.09
CA GLY A 176 -5.11 1.57 2.48
C GLY A 176 -5.91 2.43 3.46
N GLU A 177 -6.13 1.96 4.70
CA GLU A 177 -6.84 2.71 5.74
C GLU A 177 -6.12 4.01 6.09
N ALA A 178 -4.80 3.95 6.36
CA ALA A 178 -4.01 5.13 6.68
C ALA A 178 -3.99 6.13 5.51
N LEU A 179 -3.69 5.67 4.29
CA LEU A 179 -3.65 6.55 3.12
C LEU A 179 -5.02 7.10 2.73
N GLY A 180 -6.11 6.38 3.02
CA GLY A 180 -7.47 6.85 2.81
C GLY A 180 -7.78 8.13 3.60
N HIS A 181 -7.25 8.25 4.82
CA HIS A 181 -7.39 9.47 5.61
C HIS A 181 -6.70 10.67 4.96
N LEU A 182 -5.59 10.47 4.23
CA LEU A 182 -4.88 11.58 3.56
C LEU A 182 -5.70 12.23 2.45
N GLN A 183 -6.70 11.52 1.91
CA GLN A 183 -7.61 12.03 0.88
C GLN A 183 -8.79 12.81 1.47
N VAL A 184 -9.01 12.76 2.79
CA VAL A 184 -10.17 13.38 3.45
C VAL A 184 -10.02 14.89 3.49
N ASP A 185 -10.97 15.60 2.88
CA ASP A 185 -11.02 17.06 2.87
C ASP A 185 -11.59 17.63 4.18
N ASN A 186 -10.98 17.28 5.30
CA ASN A 186 -11.36 17.75 6.63
C ASN A 186 -10.11 17.84 7.51
N PRO A 187 -9.93 18.90 8.33
CA PRO A 187 -8.82 18.99 9.28
C PRO A 187 -8.69 17.82 10.26
N THR A 188 -9.75 17.02 10.47
CA THR A 188 -9.70 15.79 11.28
C THR A 188 -8.95 14.64 10.62
N TRP A 189 -8.52 14.78 9.36
CA TRP A 189 -7.76 13.75 8.63
C TRP A 189 -6.56 13.26 9.44
N TRP A 190 -5.89 14.16 10.15
CA TRP A 190 -4.71 13.85 10.95
C TRP A 190 -5.05 12.88 12.08
N GLY A 191 -6.14 13.13 12.80
CA GLY A 191 -6.61 12.23 13.86
C GLY A 191 -6.91 10.84 13.33
N GLY A 192 -7.63 10.74 12.21
CA GLY A 192 -7.91 9.47 11.55
C GLY A 192 -6.65 8.73 11.11
N PHE A 193 -5.72 9.44 10.44
CA PHE A 193 -4.43 8.90 10.04
C PHE A 193 -3.62 8.39 11.23
N SER A 194 -3.45 9.20 12.27
CA SER A 194 -2.70 8.84 13.48
C SER A 194 -3.29 7.61 14.16
N SER A 195 -4.62 7.58 14.34
CA SER A 195 -5.29 6.40 14.92
C SER A 195 -5.13 5.15 14.06
N ALA A 196 -5.19 5.28 12.73
CA ALA A 196 -4.98 4.16 11.81
C ALA A 196 -3.54 3.61 11.90
N VAL A 197 -2.54 4.48 11.99
CA VAL A 197 -1.13 4.10 12.15
C VAL A 197 -0.87 3.46 13.53
N GLU A 198 -1.48 4.00 14.58
CA GLU A 198 -1.39 3.47 15.94
C GLU A 198 -2.01 2.08 16.06
N ALA A 199 -3.11 1.82 15.34
CA ALA A 199 -3.79 0.53 15.30
C ALA A 199 -2.96 -0.59 14.64
N ILE A 200 -1.84 -0.25 13.97
CA ILE A 200 -0.88 -1.22 13.43
C ILE A 200 -0.06 -1.80 14.60
N GLU A 201 -0.67 -2.76 15.27
CA GLU A 201 -0.05 -3.52 16.34
C GLU A 201 0.22 -4.97 15.90
N TYR A 202 1.05 -5.67 16.67
CA TYR A 202 1.35 -7.08 16.40
C TYR A 202 0.17 -8.03 16.71
N LYS A 203 -0.74 -7.65 17.61
CA LYS A 203 -1.88 -8.48 18.03
C LYS A 203 -3.21 -7.73 18.20
N PRO A 204 -3.68 -6.97 17.20
CA PRO A 204 -5.03 -6.43 17.28
C PRO A 204 -6.05 -7.58 17.29
N PRO A 205 -7.19 -7.43 17.99
CA PRO A 205 -8.19 -8.51 18.12
C PRO A 205 -8.62 -9.11 16.77
N GLY A 206 -8.80 -8.27 15.74
CA GLY A 206 -9.15 -8.71 14.39
C GLY A 206 -8.07 -9.58 13.73
N TRP A 207 -6.80 -9.24 13.91
CA TRP A 207 -5.67 -10.04 13.43
C TRP A 207 -5.65 -11.43 14.08
N THR A 208 -5.77 -11.48 15.42
CA THR A 208 -5.71 -12.73 16.17
C THR A 208 -6.80 -13.71 15.74
N MET A 209 -8.05 -13.24 15.60
CA MET A 209 -9.14 -14.09 15.12
C MET A 209 -8.92 -14.56 13.68
N SER A 210 -8.47 -13.66 12.81
CA SER A 210 -8.18 -14.01 11.41
C SER A 210 -7.05 -15.04 11.31
N LEU A 211 -6.04 -14.93 12.17
CA LEU A 211 -4.92 -15.85 12.22
C LEU A 211 -5.37 -17.24 12.65
N VAL A 212 -6.13 -17.35 13.75
CA VAL A 212 -6.69 -18.63 14.23
C VAL A 212 -7.52 -19.30 13.13
N ASN A 213 -8.47 -18.56 12.56
CA ASN A 213 -9.32 -19.07 11.48
C ASN A 213 -8.51 -19.55 10.27
N THR A 214 -7.51 -18.78 9.85
CA THR A 214 -6.64 -19.11 8.71
C THR A 214 -5.84 -20.38 8.96
N LEU A 215 -5.25 -20.52 10.16
CA LEU A 215 -4.45 -21.69 10.52
C LEU A 215 -5.32 -22.95 10.66
N SER A 216 -6.51 -22.84 11.26
CA SER A 216 -7.46 -23.96 11.34
C SER A 216 -7.91 -24.43 9.96
N GLN A 217 -8.19 -23.52 9.03
CA GLN A 217 -8.55 -23.87 7.66
C GLN A 217 -7.40 -24.52 6.89
N ALA A 218 -6.17 -24.05 7.08
CA ALA A 218 -4.98 -24.64 6.46
C ALA A 218 -4.74 -26.07 6.95
N SER A 219 -4.91 -26.33 8.25
CA SER A 219 -4.82 -27.67 8.85
C SER A 219 -5.88 -28.63 8.28
N ASN A 220 -7.13 -28.18 8.17
CA ASN A 220 -8.22 -29.01 7.62
C ASN A 220 -8.00 -29.39 6.14
N ARG A 221 -7.39 -28.53 5.33
CA ARG A 221 -7.06 -28.84 3.92
C ARG A 221 -5.92 -29.86 3.77
N GLY A 222 -4.97 -29.87 4.70
CA GLY A 222 -3.89 -30.87 4.71
C GLY A 222 -4.39 -32.28 5.10
N GLY A 223 -5.36 -32.36 6.00
CA GLY A 223 -5.91 -33.65 6.47
C GLY A 223 -6.80 -34.38 5.47
N THR A 224 -7.48 -33.65 4.55
CA THR A 224 -8.34 -34.28 3.53
C THR A 224 -7.56 -35.07 2.50
N THR A 225 -6.36 -34.61 2.11
CA THR A 225 -5.50 -35.32 1.16
C THR A 225 -4.95 -36.63 1.70
N ASP A 226 -4.64 -36.69 3.00
CA ASP A 226 -4.09 -37.90 3.62
C ASP A 226 -5.19 -38.95 3.83
N ARG A 227 -6.39 -38.52 4.22
CA ARG A 227 -7.55 -39.41 4.37
C ARG A 227 -8.02 -40.02 3.04
N ASP A 228 -7.97 -39.26 1.95
CA ASP A 228 -8.31 -39.77 0.61
C ASP A 228 -7.20 -40.67 0.03
N GLN A 229 -5.93 -40.45 0.38
CA GLN A 229 -4.84 -41.36 0.00
C GLN A 229 -4.85 -42.66 0.83
N GLN A 230 -5.19 -42.59 2.12
CA GLN A 230 -5.38 -43.77 2.97
C GLN A 230 -6.56 -44.61 2.47
N ARG A 231 -7.68 -43.96 2.15
CA ARG A 231 -8.88 -44.63 1.65
C ARG A 231 -8.70 -45.25 0.26
N LYS A 232 -7.82 -44.67 -0.58
CA LYS A 232 -7.42 -45.30 -1.85
C LYS A 232 -6.52 -46.52 -1.62
N ARG A 233 -5.58 -46.49 -0.68
CA ARG A 233 -4.74 -47.66 -0.34
C ARG A 233 -5.56 -48.84 0.17
N ASP A 234 -6.53 -48.60 1.05
CA ASP A 234 -7.40 -49.65 1.59
C ASP A 234 -8.30 -50.33 0.54
N VAL A 235 -8.58 -49.66 -0.58
CA VAL A 235 -9.39 -50.20 -1.70
C VAL A 235 -8.54 -51.06 -2.63
N TYR A 236 -7.23 -50.81 -2.72
CA TYR A 236 -6.32 -51.60 -3.56
C TYR A 236 -5.79 -52.86 -2.84
N ASP A 237 -5.71 -52.88 -1.51
CA ASP A 237 -5.30 -54.06 -0.73
C ASP A 237 -6.42 -55.11 -0.50
N ARG A 238 -7.63 -54.88 -1.02
CA ARG A 238 -8.77 -55.82 -0.94
C ARG A 238 -9.17 -56.45 -2.28
N ARG A 239 -8.31 -56.41 -3.30
CA ARG A 239 -8.54 -57.09 -4.58
C ARG A 239 -7.50 -58.14 -4.87
#